data_AF-A0A6F8YAZ0-F1
#
_entry.id   AF-A0A6F8YAZ0-F1
#
_cell.length_a   1.000
_cell.length_b   1.000
_cell.length_c   1.000
_cell.angle_alpha   90.00
_cell.angle_beta   90.00
_cell.angle_gamma   90.00
#
_symmetry.space_group_name_H-M   'P 1'
#
loop_
_entity.id
_entity.type
_entity.pdbx_description
1 polymer ?
#
loop_
_entity_poly.entity_id
_entity_poly.type
_entity_poly.pdbx_seq_one_letter_code
_entity_poly.pdbx_strand_id
1 'polypeptide(L)'
;MVGGNPLTLRVAARYAGHLDPAERDAFLAAGPEATRALDDELRRAVLYDRFLAHIEDDRVRALAHPGLVLRRVTPALIRHVLAPLCGLDEIDDETAGELFELLADEVWLVTRDGESLHHRSDVRRAMLRMMLDDPSQAGTARAIHEAAVAWYGNRADLPPEAARVEALYHRLMTLPPEAEIPPADAPPAMGLGDSIGDLPRPLAAQVRALWGDDLPDEDAALLPDRTWRAWVSERGQALVDGEQAALAIAMIARRPEQAARDEPDWLAQAYCDTARWPDYWSGFGRLPRGSRSQISYAVVDAVCSGRPEQLDEVAFDLEVHRGRPSRHRWYFTLLVRVARDGPSGLATWRREDLPGARSKGSSRFAFPVDQLREAVAWVAAGFDGPWCEIVDITGLARPERRWIEDFGRLIDQPWRDVLPTGGRANEILGRWSAQFARVHKGPIGIEPDILLREPDLLWLLRGDNPELRRGIRHCLGDVLRGDGLRRLGAIATDLLPVPASDLRPEELPPDEYAHRDLTTLVEYVDRSGVLGPFLGAAAGAWPDSEPVRRARDAFAAWDRANDDLLGALGDHLRSDR
;
A
#
# COMPACT_ATOMS: atom_id res chain seq x y z
N MET A 1 -36.85 -0.49 -17.84
CA MET A 1 -35.68 -0.59 -18.75
C MET A 1 -34.81 -1.71 -18.23
N VAL A 2 -34.72 -2.80 -18.99
CA VAL A 2 -33.84 -3.95 -18.75
C VAL A 2 -32.43 -3.41 -18.49
N GLY A 3 -31.77 -3.82 -17.40
CA GLY A 3 -30.44 -3.31 -17.00
C GLY A 3 -29.48 -3.35 -18.19
N GLY A 4 -28.64 -2.33 -18.34
CA GLY A 4 -27.86 -2.00 -19.55
C GLY A 4 -26.82 -3.02 -20.03
N ASN A 5 -26.98 -4.31 -19.72
CA ASN A 5 -26.24 -5.41 -20.31
C ASN A 5 -26.75 -5.67 -21.74
N PRO A 6 -25.92 -5.42 -22.79
CA PRO A 6 -26.30 -5.59 -24.18
C PRO A 6 -26.74 -7.02 -24.52
N LEU A 7 -26.21 -8.03 -23.81
CA LEU A 7 -26.58 -9.42 -24.02
C LEU A 7 -28.00 -9.69 -23.51
N THR A 8 -28.37 -9.17 -22.34
CA THR A 8 -29.72 -9.32 -21.79
C THR A 8 -30.76 -8.68 -22.71
N LEU A 9 -30.45 -7.52 -23.29
CA LEU A 9 -31.30 -6.88 -24.31
C LEU A 9 -31.38 -7.70 -25.60
N ARG A 10 -30.27 -8.28 -26.06
CA ARG A 10 -30.23 -9.11 -27.26
C ARG A 10 -31.01 -10.41 -27.10
N VAL A 11 -30.90 -11.04 -25.93
CA VAL A 11 -31.64 -12.25 -25.55
C VAL A 11 -33.12 -11.93 -25.38
N ALA A 12 -33.48 -10.86 -24.69
CA ALA A 12 -34.87 -10.41 -24.53
C ALA A 12 -35.52 -10.06 -25.89
N ALA A 13 -34.82 -9.37 -26.78
CA ALA A 13 -35.31 -9.03 -28.11
C ALA A 13 -35.49 -10.27 -29.00
N ARG A 14 -34.53 -11.22 -28.94
CA ARG A 14 -34.64 -12.48 -29.68
C ARG A 14 -35.77 -13.34 -29.13
N TYR A 15 -35.93 -13.40 -27.82
CA TYR A 15 -37.03 -14.11 -27.15
C TYR A 15 -38.40 -13.54 -27.50
N ALA A 16 -38.57 -12.20 -27.44
CA ALA A 16 -39.81 -11.53 -27.82
C ALA A 16 -40.22 -11.84 -29.28
N GLY A 17 -39.24 -12.05 -30.17
CA GLY A 17 -39.48 -12.44 -31.56
C GLY A 17 -40.06 -13.85 -31.75
N HIS A 18 -39.97 -14.72 -30.74
CA HIS A 18 -40.46 -16.11 -30.77
C HIS A 18 -41.69 -16.33 -29.88
N LEU A 19 -42.18 -15.29 -29.20
CA LEU A 19 -43.43 -15.30 -28.44
C LEU A 19 -44.64 -15.04 -29.34
N ASP A 20 -45.79 -15.60 -28.95
CA ASP A 20 -47.06 -15.24 -29.57
C ASP A 20 -47.48 -13.80 -29.21
N PRO A 21 -48.46 -13.20 -29.91
CA PRO A 21 -48.82 -11.80 -29.69
C PRO A 21 -49.32 -11.48 -28.27
N ALA A 22 -50.01 -12.41 -27.62
CA ALA A 22 -50.58 -12.20 -26.29
C ALA A 22 -49.49 -12.28 -25.20
N GLU A 23 -48.57 -13.20 -25.34
CA GLU A 23 -47.40 -13.36 -24.48
C GLU A 23 -46.43 -12.18 -24.60
N ARG A 24 -46.25 -11.66 -25.81
CA ARG A 24 -45.38 -10.50 -26.09
C ARG A 24 -45.89 -9.23 -25.43
N ASP A 25 -47.19 -8.99 -25.46
CA ASP A 25 -47.80 -7.81 -24.84
C ASP A 25 -47.73 -7.88 -23.31
N ALA A 26 -47.93 -9.08 -22.73
CA ALA A 26 -47.74 -9.30 -21.30
C ALA A 26 -46.28 -9.09 -20.85
N PHE A 27 -45.31 -9.55 -21.65
CA PHE A 27 -43.88 -9.36 -21.42
C PHE A 27 -43.46 -7.89 -21.44
N LEU A 28 -44.04 -7.07 -22.33
CA LEU A 28 -43.73 -5.64 -22.46
C LEU A 28 -44.40 -4.76 -21.38
N ALA A 29 -45.49 -5.22 -20.76
CA ALA A 29 -46.28 -4.45 -19.79
C ALA A 29 -45.76 -4.50 -18.33
N ALA A 30 -44.81 -5.39 -18.00
CA ALA A 30 -44.32 -5.57 -16.64
C ALA A 30 -43.39 -4.42 -16.17
N GLY A 31 -43.80 -3.65 -15.16
CA GLY A 31 -43.05 -2.52 -14.59
C GLY A 31 -41.78 -2.89 -13.79
N PRO A 32 -40.93 -1.93 -13.40
CA PRO A 32 -39.49 -2.13 -13.03
C PRO A 32 -39.18 -3.12 -11.90
N GLU A 33 -40.03 -3.20 -10.87
CA GLU A 33 -39.86 -4.13 -9.74
C GLU A 33 -40.34 -5.54 -10.10
N ALA A 34 -41.43 -5.65 -10.86
CA ALA A 34 -41.84 -6.91 -11.47
C ALA A 34 -40.82 -7.36 -12.53
N THR A 35 -40.15 -6.44 -13.23
CA THR A 35 -39.14 -6.78 -14.25
C THR A 35 -37.93 -7.47 -13.65
N ARG A 36 -37.50 -7.23 -12.40
CA ARG A 36 -36.36 -7.95 -11.80
C ARG A 36 -36.72 -9.37 -11.37
N ALA A 37 -37.91 -9.56 -10.78
CA ALA A 37 -38.42 -10.88 -10.42
C ALA A 37 -38.77 -11.70 -11.67
N LEU A 38 -39.39 -11.08 -12.68
CA LEU A 38 -39.52 -11.65 -14.03
C LEU A 38 -38.15 -11.89 -14.66
N ASP A 39 -37.14 -11.02 -14.49
CA ASP A 39 -35.83 -11.24 -15.11
C ASP A 39 -35.18 -12.52 -14.60
N ASP A 40 -35.42 -12.93 -13.36
CA ASP A 40 -34.86 -14.16 -12.82
C ASP A 40 -35.75 -15.38 -13.11
N GLU A 41 -37.08 -15.23 -13.14
CA GLU A 41 -38.05 -16.31 -13.38
C GLU A 41 -38.26 -16.60 -14.87
N LEU A 42 -38.26 -15.56 -15.71
CA LEU A 42 -38.25 -15.66 -17.17
C LEU A 42 -36.88 -16.15 -17.68
N ARG A 43 -35.77 -15.71 -17.09
CA ARG A 43 -34.44 -16.28 -17.38
C ARG A 43 -34.37 -17.75 -16.96
N ARG A 44 -35.05 -18.15 -15.86
CA ARG A 44 -35.32 -19.55 -15.49
C ARG A 44 -36.15 -20.31 -16.52
N ALA A 45 -37.34 -19.86 -16.88
CA ALA A 45 -38.22 -20.62 -17.77
C ALA A 45 -37.76 -20.64 -19.25
N VAL A 46 -37.03 -19.62 -19.68
CA VAL A 46 -36.67 -19.42 -21.10
C VAL A 46 -35.28 -19.90 -21.44
N LEU A 47 -34.28 -19.65 -20.58
CA LEU A 47 -32.92 -20.12 -20.87
C LEU A 47 -32.75 -21.60 -20.57
N TYR A 48 -33.45 -22.13 -19.56
CA TYR A 48 -33.17 -23.47 -19.03
C TYR A 48 -33.87 -24.55 -19.85
N ASP A 49 -35.21 -24.55 -19.88
CA ASP A 49 -35.95 -25.64 -20.53
C ASP A 49 -35.90 -25.55 -22.06
N ARG A 50 -35.99 -24.34 -22.62
CA ARG A 50 -36.10 -24.19 -24.07
C ARG A 50 -34.77 -24.37 -24.80
N PHE A 51 -33.63 -23.93 -24.25
CA PHE A 51 -32.34 -24.15 -24.92
C PHE A 51 -31.88 -25.59 -24.84
N LEU A 52 -32.07 -26.26 -23.70
CA LEU A 52 -31.72 -27.67 -23.54
C LEU A 52 -32.63 -28.57 -24.38
N ALA A 53 -33.91 -28.21 -24.54
CA ALA A 53 -34.84 -28.94 -25.41
C ALA A 53 -34.46 -28.91 -26.91
N HIS A 54 -33.57 -27.99 -27.35
CA HIS A 54 -33.08 -27.95 -28.73
C HIS A 54 -31.91 -28.91 -29.00
N ILE A 55 -31.31 -29.49 -27.97
CA ILE A 55 -30.27 -30.51 -28.14
C ILE A 55 -30.98 -31.81 -28.56
N GLU A 56 -30.77 -32.29 -29.78
CA GLU A 56 -31.51 -33.41 -30.36
C GLU A 56 -31.20 -34.76 -29.68
N ASP A 57 -29.92 -35.04 -29.40
CA ASP A 57 -29.49 -36.28 -28.75
C ASP A 57 -29.74 -36.22 -27.23
N ASP A 58 -30.54 -37.18 -26.73
CA ASP A 58 -30.93 -37.26 -25.31
C ASP A 58 -29.72 -37.45 -24.36
N ARG A 59 -28.67 -38.14 -24.82
CA ARG A 59 -27.44 -38.36 -24.02
C ARG A 59 -26.63 -37.09 -23.93
N VAL A 60 -26.53 -36.33 -25.02
CA VAL A 60 -25.87 -35.02 -25.04
C VAL A 60 -26.64 -34.04 -24.18
N ARG A 61 -27.98 -34.07 -24.23
CA ARG A 61 -28.84 -33.24 -23.37
C ARG A 61 -28.63 -33.56 -21.89
N ALA A 62 -28.49 -34.85 -21.54
CA ALA A 62 -28.18 -35.29 -20.19
C ALA A 62 -26.80 -34.82 -19.68
N LEU A 63 -25.83 -34.61 -20.58
CA LEU A 63 -24.49 -34.09 -20.26
C LEU A 63 -24.40 -32.56 -20.27
N ALA A 64 -25.12 -31.89 -21.17
CA ALA A 64 -24.96 -30.48 -21.44
C ALA A 64 -25.21 -29.62 -20.20
N HIS A 65 -26.22 -29.99 -19.41
CA HIS A 65 -26.60 -29.25 -18.22
C HIS A 65 -25.65 -29.50 -17.02
N PRO A 66 -25.43 -30.74 -16.56
CA PRO A 66 -24.46 -31.00 -15.49
C PRO A 66 -23.01 -30.70 -15.92
N GLY A 67 -22.71 -30.74 -17.22
CA GLY A 67 -21.43 -30.38 -17.80
C GLY A 67 -21.04 -28.91 -17.58
N LEU A 68 -22.00 -28.01 -17.32
CA LEU A 68 -21.74 -26.60 -16.98
C LEU A 68 -21.00 -26.43 -15.66
N VAL A 69 -21.02 -27.45 -14.79
CA VAL A 69 -20.21 -27.49 -13.56
C VAL A 69 -18.72 -27.42 -13.90
N LEU A 70 -18.28 -28.07 -14.98
CA LEU A 70 -16.87 -28.19 -15.37
C LEU A 70 -16.42 -27.00 -16.20
N ARG A 71 -15.33 -26.29 -15.82
CA ARG A 71 -14.79 -25.13 -16.58
C ARG A 71 -14.40 -25.49 -18.01
N ARG A 72 -13.98 -26.74 -18.18
CA ARG A 72 -13.68 -27.36 -19.45
C ARG A 72 -14.21 -28.79 -19.47
N VAL A 73 -14.54 -29.26 -20.67
CA VAL A 73 -15.02 -30.62 -20.91
C VAL A 73 -14.04 -31.30 -21.86
N THR A 74 -13.74 -32.57 -21.60
CA THR A 74 -12.92 -33.46 -22.44
C THR A 74 -13.60 -34.82 -22.51
N PRO A 75 -13.26 -35.70 -23.48
CA PRO A 75 -13.79 -37.06 -23.51
C PRO A 75 -13.53 -37.82 -22.20
N ALA A 76 -12.36 -37.65 -21.60
CA ALA A 76 -12.01 -38.29 -20.33
C ALA A 76 -12.90 -37.80 -19.16
N LEU A 77 -13.21 -36.51 -19.09
CA LEU A 77 -14.14 -35.96 -18.09
C LEU A 77 -15.58 -36.43 -18.33
N ILE A 78 -16.01 -36.56 -19.59
CA ILE A 78 -17.32 -37.12 -19.92
C ILE A 78 -17.41 -38.55 -19.36
N ARG A 79 -16.42 -39.39 -19.68
CA ARG A 79 -16.39 -40.80 -19.24
C ARG A 79 -16.33 -40.96 -17.74
N HIS A 80 -15.42 -40.26 -17.08
CA HIS A 80 -15.04 -40.56 -15.70
C HIS A 80 -15.68 -39.66 -14.65
N VAL A 81 -16.23 -38.51 -15.06
CA VAL A 81 -16.85 -37.54 -14.13
C VAL A 81 -18.33 -37.37 -14.43
N LEU A 82 -18.72 -37.06 -15.68
CA LEU A 82 -20.11 -36.73 -15.99
C LEU A 82 -21.01 -37.96 -16.15
N ALA A 83 -20.64 -38.93 -16.99
CA ALA A 83 -21.48 -40.09 -17.32
C ALA A 83 -21.98 -40.87 -16.09
N PRO A 84 -21.14 -41.17 -15.06
CA PRO A 84 -21.61 -41.86 -13.86
C PRO A 84 -22.64 -41.08 -13.05
N LEU A 85 -22.62 -39.74 -13.13
CA LEU A 85 -23.49 -38.84 -12.39
C LEU A 85 -24.72 -38.39 -13.20
N CYS A 86 -24.69 -38.58 -14.52
CA CYS A 86 -25.76 -38.21 -15.45
C CYS A 86 -26.62 -39.40 -15.90
N GLY A 87 -26.41 -40.59 -15.33
CA GLY A 87 -27.21 -41.79 -15.63
C GLY A 87 -26.94 -42.40 -17.01
N LEU A 88 -25.72 -42.26 -17.54
CA LEU A 88 -25.33 -42.78 -18.86
C LEU A 88 -24.60 -44.14 -18.79
N ASP A 89 -24.64 -44.82 -17.63
CA ASP A 89 -23.91 -46.05 -17.35
C ASP A 89 -22.38 -45.93 -17.59
N GLU A 90 -21.64 -47.04 -17.45
CA GLU A 90 -20.21 -47.08 -17.79
C GLU A 90 -20.04 -47.04 -19.32
N ILE A 91 -19.57 -45.89 -19.82
CA ILE A 91 -19.25 -45.71 -21.24
C ILE A 91 -17.76 -45.94 -21.53
N ASP A 92 -17.45 -46.33 -22.77
CA ASP A 92 -16.09 -46.50 -23.26
C ASP A 92 -15.51 -45.19 -23.86
N ASP A 93 -14.25 -45.23 -24.29
CA ASP A 93 -13.54 -44.06 -24.83
C ASP A 93 -14.11 -43.60 -26.19
N GLU A 94 -14.59 -44.55 -27.00
CA GLU A 94 -15.20 -44.26 -28.31
C GLU A 94 -16.52 -43.49 -28.10
N THR A 95 -17.41 -44.00 -27.25
CA THR A 95 -18.67 -43.34 -26.90
C THR A 95 -18.44 -41.96 -26.26
N ALA A 96 -17.44 -41.83 -25.38
CA ALA A 96 -17.11 -40.55 -24.77
C ALA A 96 -16.59 -39.52 -25.79
N GLY A 97 -15.83 -39.98 -26.80
CA GLY A 97 -15.38 -39.16 -27.93
C GLY A 97 -16.56 -38.73 -28.83
N GLU A 98 -17.49 -39.63 -29.12
CA GLU A 98 -18.70 -39.29 -29.89
C GLU A 98 -19.55 -38.23 -29.17
N LEU A 99 -19.81 -38.41 -27.88
CA LEU A 99 -20.58 -37.44 -27.08
C LEU A 99 -19.87 -36.09 -26.97
N PHE A 100 -18.54 -36.08 -26.97
CA PHE A 100 -17.75 -34.87 -27.02
C PHE A 100 -17.91 -34.11 -28.35
N GLU A 101 -17.84 -34.80 -29.49
CA GLU A 101 -18.06 -34.16 -30.79
C GLU A 101 -19.48 -33.63 -30.93
N LEU A 102 -20.48 -34.40 -30.50
CA LEU A 102 -21.88 -33.94 -30.52
C LEU A 102 -22.09 -32.70 -29.62
N LEU A 103 -21.44 -32.65 -28.46
CA LEU A 103 -21.47 -31.45 -27.62
C LEU A 103 -20.74 -30.27 -28.27
N ALA A 104 -19.67 -30.53 -29.03
CA ALA A 104 -18.91 -29.50 -29.75
C ALA A 104 -19.75 -28.82 -30.86
N ASP A 105 -20.69 -29.55 -31.45
CA ASP A 105 -21.61 -29.03 -32.48
C ASP A 105 -22.62 -28.02 -31.90
N GLU A 106 -22.81 -28.01 -30.58
CA GLU A 106 -23.62 -27.01 -29.86
C GLU A 106 -22.84 -25.69 -29.67
N VAL A 107 -22.44 -25.05 -30.77
CA VAL A 107 -21.59 -23.83 -30.81
C VAL A 107 -22.16 -22.64 -30.04
N TRP A 108 -23.47 -22.65 -29.76
CA TRP A 108 -24.10 -21.61 -28.93
C TRP A 108 -23.78 -21.77 -27.43
N LEU A 109 -23.42 -22.98 -26.99
CA LEU A 109 -23.16 -23.35 -25.60
C LEU A 109 -21.65 -23.42 -25.30
N VAL A 110 -20.89 -24.04 -26.20
CA VAL A 110 -19.45 -24.29 -26.01
C VAL A 110 -18.60 -23.66 -27.11
N THR A 111 -17.32 -23.49 -26.83
CA THR A 111 -16.28 -23.12 -27.79
C THR A 111 -15.14 -24.11 -27.67
N ARG A 112 -14.64 -24.59 -28.81
CA ARG A 112 -13.51 -25.54 -28.86
C ARG A 112 -12.19 -24.79 -28.64
N ASP A 113 -11.39 -25.31 -27.72
CA ASP A 113 -10.01 -24.90 -27.45
C ASP A 113 -9.12 -26.13 -27.40
N GLY A 114 -8.40 -26.37 -28.50
CA GLY A 114 -7.63 -27.60 -28.72
C GLY A 114 -8.49 -28.86 -28.56
N GLU A 115 -8.05 -29.74 -27.65
CA GLU A 115 -8.70 -31.02 -27.32
C GLU A 115 -9.78 -30.89 -26.23
N SER A 116 -10.29 -29.68 -25.99
CA SER A 116 -11.28 -29.42 -24.94
C SER A 116 -12.37 -28.46 -25.38
N LEU A 117 -13.51 -28.52 -24.70
CA LEU A 117 -14.62 -27.59 -24.88
C LEU A 117 -14.72 -26.69 -23.65
N HIS A 118 -14.83 -25.39 -23.90
CA HIS A 118 -15.06 -24.39 -22.88
C HIS A 118 -16.49 -23.86 -23.03
N HIS A 119 -17.26 -23.91 -21.94
CA HIS A 119 -18.56 -23.25 -21.94
C HIS A 119 -18.39 -21.76 -22.11
N ARG A 120 -19.27 -21.14 -22.89
CA ARG A 120 -19.27 -19.68 -23.02
C ARG A 120 -19.52 -19.04 -21.65
N SER A 121 -18.66 -18.12 -21.25
CA SER A 121 -18.60 -17.59 -19.87
C SER A 121 -19.88 -16.86 -19.45
N ASP A 122 -20.54 -16.17 -20.38
CA ASP A 122 -21.83 -15.50 -20.18
C ASP A 122 -22.97 -16.48 -19.89
N VAL A 123 -23.06 -17.57 -20.68
CA VAL A 123 -24.06 -18.63 -20.51
C VAL A 123 -23.80 -19.43 -19.25
N ARG A 124 -22.55 -19.87 -19.05
CA ARG A 124 -22.10 -20.64 -17.89
C ARG A 124 -22.46 -19.95 -16.58
N ARG A 125 -22.09 -18.68 -16.42
CA ARG A 125 -22.28 -17.96 -15.14
C ARG A 125 -23.76 -17.83 -14.78
N ALA A 126 -24.61 -17.56 -15.77
CA ALA A 126 -26.04 -17.47 -15.55
C ALA A 126 -26.63 -18.84 -15.16
N MET A 127 -26.34 -19.88 -15.95
CA MET A 127 -26.92 -21.21 -15.75
C MET A 127 -26.38 -21.92 -14.50
N LEU A 128 -25.08 -21.79 -14.21
CA LEU A 128 -24.46 -22.41 -13.04
C LEU A 128 -25.06 -21.86 -11.74
N ARG A 129 -25.30 -20.55 -11.64
CA ARG A 129 -25.97 -19.96 -10.46
C ARG A 129 -27.35 -20.56 -10.26
N MET A 130 -28.14 -20.66 -11.32
CA MET A 130 -29.49 -21.23 -11.25
C MET A 130 -29.47 -22.71 -10.84
N MET A 131 -28.47 -23.47 -11.29
CA MET A 131 -28.30 -24.88 -10.93
C MET A 131 -27.97 -25.06 -9.46
N LEU A 132 -27.13 -24.18 -8.91
CA LEU A 132 -26.77 -24.19 -7.49
C LEU A 132 -27.93 -23.75 -6.59
N ASP A 133 -28.79 -22.86 -7.09
CA ASP A 133 -29.98 -22.38 -6.37
C ASP A 133 -31.17 -23.37 -6.43
N ASP A 134 -31.18 -24.31 -7.39
CA ASP A 134 -32.20 -25.36 -7.52
C ASP A 134 -31.89 -26.57 -6.60
N PRO A 135 -32.71 -26.85 -5.57
CA PRO A 135 -32.47 -27.96 -4.65
C PRO A 135 -32.41 -29.34 -5.33
N SER A 136 -33.08 -29.51 -6.47
CA SER A 136 -33.10 -30.78 -7.21
C SER A 136 -31.79 -31.05 -7.97
N GLN A 137 -31.05 -29.99 -8.31
CA GLN A 137 -29.81 -30.07 -9.09
C GLN A 137 -28.55 -29.81 -8.27
N ALA A 138 -28.67 -29.07 -7.16
CA ALA A 138 -27.55 -28.73 -6.30
C ALA A 138 -26.75 -29.95 -5.81
N GLY A 139 -27.45 -31.07 -5.54
CA GLY A 139 -26.81 -32.33 -5.15
C GLY A 139 -25.92 -32.92 -6.25
N THR A 140 -26.43 -32.98 -7.48
CA THR A 140 -25.68 -33.45 -8.66
C THR A 140 -24.50 -32.53 -8.96
N ALA A 141 -24.71 -31.21 -8.93
CA ALA A 141 -23.64 -30.24 -9.15
C ALA A 141 -22.50 -30.40 -8.14
N ARG A 142 -22.85 -30.57 -6.85
CA ARG A 142 -21.88 -30.83 -5.79
C ARG A 142 -21.10 -32.12 -6.03
N ALA A 143 -21.79 -33.21 -6.38
CA ALA A 143 -21.14 -34.49 -6.69
C ALA A 143 -20.17 -34.38 -7.87
N ILE A 144 -20.50 -33.59 -8.90
CA ILE A 144 -19.61 -33.34 -10.04
C ILE A 144 -18.37 -32.55 -9.61
N HIS A 145 -18.51 -31.50 -8.79
CA HIS A 145 -17.35 -30.80 -8.26
C HIS A 145 -16.44 -31.73 -7.45
N GLU A 146 -17.00 -32.58 -6.58
CA GLU A 146 -16.23 -33.53 -5.77
C GLU A 146 -15.51 -34.58 -6.64
N ALA A 147 -16.19 -35.12 -7.66
CA ALA A 147 -15.61 -36.05 -8.62
C ALA A 147 -14.51 -35.39 -9.47
N ALA A 148 -14.69 -34.13 -9.87
CA ALA A 148 -13.68 -33.37 -10.61
C ALA A 148 -12.42 -33.10 -9.76
N VAL A 149 -12.57 -32.75 -8.47
CA VAL A 149 -11.41 -32.62 -7.55
C VAL A 149 -10.62 -33.93 -7.50
N ALA A 150 -11.31 -35.07 -7.36
CA ALA A 150 -10.66 -36.38 -7.30
C ALA A 150 -9.99 -36.75 -8.64
N TRP A 151 -10.59 -36.40 -9.77
CA TRP A 151 -10.04 -36.63 -11.11
C TRP A 151 -8.72 -35.88 -11.31
N TYR A 152 -8.74 -34.56 -11.12
CA TYR A 152 -7.56 -33.71 -11.31
C TYR A 152 -6.45 -33.95 -10.28
N GLY A 153 -6.78 -34.48 -9.09
CA GLY A 153 -5.79 -34.87 -8.10
C GLY A 153 -5.02 -36.15 -8.45
N ASN A 154 -5.60 -37.04 -9.26
CA ASN A 154 -5.07 -38.39 -9.51
C ASN A 154 -4.55 -38.63 -10.93
N ARG A 155 -4.81 -37.73 -11.89
CA ARG A 155 -4.55 -38.00 -13.31
C ARG A 155 -3.93 -36.83 -14.09
N ALA A 156 -3.32 -37.20 -15.22
CA ALA A 156 -2.40 -36.40 -16.03
C ALA A 156 -2.96 -36.04 -17.42
N ASP A 157 -4.28 -35.92 -17.56
CA ASP A 157 -4.90 -35.40 -18.79
C ASP A 157 -4.56 -33.92 -19.03
N LEU A 158 -4.09 -33.23 -17.99
CA LEU A 158 -3.54 -31.88 -18.05
C LEU A 158 -2.12 -31.81 -17.47
N PRO A 159 -1.32 -30.82 -17.88
CA PRO A 159 -0.10 -30.46 -17.17
C PRO A 159 -0.38 -30.24 -15.68
N PRO A 160 0.56 -30.60 -14.77
CA PRO A 160 0.33 -30.54 -13.32
C PRO A 160 -0.15 -29.19 -12.79
N GLU A 161 0.27 -28.08 -13.40
CA GLU A 161 -0.18 -26.74 -13.02
C GLU A 161 -1.64 -26.49 -13.41
N ALA A 162 -2.03 -26.82 -14.64
CA ALA A 162 -3.41 -26.68 -15.10
C ALA A 162 -4.37 -27.58 -14.30
N ALA A 163 -3.95 -28.82 -14.00
CA ALA A 163 -4.73 -29.71 -13.13
C ALA A 163 -4.97 -29.12 -11.73
N ARG A 164 -3.95 -28.45 -11.14
CA ARG A 164 -4.10 -27.77 -9.84
C ARG A 164 -5.10 -26.61 -9.89
N VAL A 165 -5.12 -25.85 -10.98
CA VAL A 165 -6.08 -24.74 -11.18
C VAL A 165 -7.50 -25.29 -11.22
N GLU A 166 -7.76 -26.34 -11.99
CA GLU A 166 -9.10 -26.93 -12.06
C GLU A 166 -9.52 -27.60 -10.75
N ALA A 167 -8.62 -28.36 -10.12
CA ALA A 167 -8.86 -28.92 -8.79
C ALA A 167 -9.19 -27.83 -7.76
N LEU A 168 -8.48 -26.70 -7.78
CA LEU A 168 -8.76 -25.57 -6.91
C LEU A 168 -10.15 -24.99 -7.19
N TYR A 169 -10.51 -24.70 -8.44
CA TYR A 169 -11.84 -24.20 -8.79
C TYR A 169 -12.95 -25.07 -8.21
N HIS A 170 -12.89 -26.37 -8.48
CA HIS A 170 -13.92 -27.30 -8.01
C HIS A 170 -13.95 -27.42 -6.49
N ARG A 171 -12.79 -27.37 -5.83
CA ARG A 171 -12.73 -27.33 -4.37
C ARG A 171 -13.37 -26.06 -3.81
N LEU A 172 -13.09 -24.89 -4.37
CA LEU A 172 -13.68 -23.63 -3.92
C LEU A 172 -15.21 -23.63 -4.05
N MET A 173 -15.75 -24.26 -5.10
CA MET A 173 -17.20 -24.38 -5.30
C MET A 173 -17.91 -25.30 -4.30
N THR A 174 -17.19 -26.17 -3.59
CA THR A 174 -17.77 -27.06 -2.57
C THR A 174 -17.58 -26.54 -1.13
N LEU A 175 -16.73 -25.53 -0.96
CA LEU A 175 -16.50 -24.88 0.32
C LEU A 175 -17.71 -24.02 0.73
N PRO A 176 -17.98 -23.89 2.04
CA PRO A 176 -18.91 -22.90 2.53
C PRO A 176 -18.37 -21.48 2.23
N PRO A 177 -19.24 -20.47 2.03
CA PRO A 177 -18.82 -19.10 1.73
C PRO A 177 -17.84 -18.50 2.75
N GLU A 178 -17.93 -18.93 4.02
CA GLU A 178 -17.11 -18.46 5.12
C GLU A 178 -15.75 -19.16 5.20
N ALA A 179 -15.49 -20.17 4.34
CA ALA A 179 -14.21 -20.87 4.33
C ALA A 179 -13.05 -19.92 3.98
N GLU A 180 -11.94 -20.10 4.68
CA GLU A 180 -10.72 -19.36 4.40
C GLU A 180 -9.88 -20.11 3.35
N ILE A 181 -9.45 -19.40 2.31
CA ILE A 181 -8.59 -19.96 1.27
C ILE A 181 -7.13 -19.98 1.76
N PRO A 182 -6.47 -21.16 1.81
CA PRO A 182 -5.07 -21.26 2.20
C PRO A 182 -4.14 -20.44 1.28
N PRO A 183 -3.12 -19.75 1.81
CA PRO A 183 -2.16 -19.00 0.98
C PRO A 183 -1.39 -19.85 -0.04
N ALA A 184 -1.24 -21.16 0.22
CA ALA A 184 -0.62 -22.09 -0.71
C ALA A 184 -1.41 -22.24 -2.03
N ASP A 185 -2.68 -21.83 -2.05
CA ASP A 185 -3.54 -21.84 -3.23
C ASP A 185 -3.43 -20.55 -4.06
N ALA A 186 -2.65 -19.55 -3.64
CA ALA A 186 -2.48 -18.30 -4.39
C ALA A 186 -1.88 -18.51 -5.81
N PRO A 187 -0.83 -19.34 -6.01
CA PRO A 187 -0.32 -19.59 -7.37
C PRO A 187 -1.36 -20.20 -8.33
N PRO A 188 -2.06 -21.31 -8.01
CA PRO A 188 -3.10 -21.84 -8.89
C PRO A 188 -4.34 -20.94 -8.97
N ALA A 189 -4.61 -20.12 -7.97
CA ALA A 189 -5.70 -19.15 -8.05
C ALA A 189 -5.54 -18.23 -9.26
N MET A 190 -4.32 -17.83 -9.64
CA MET A 190 -4.04 -16.97 -10.83
C MET A 190 -4.56 -17.55 -12.14
N GLY A 191 -4.70 -18.88 -12.25
CA GLY A 191 -5.24 -19.54 -13.44
C GLY A 191 -6.76 -19.53 -13.55
N LEU A 192 -7.48 -18.98 -12.56
CA LEU A 192 -8.95 -19.01 -12.55
C LEU A 192 -9.58 -18.02 -13.56
N GLY A 193 -8.92 -16.89 -13.84
CA GLY A 193 -9.39 -15.88 -14.80
C GLY A 193 -10.84 -15.45 -14.54
N ASP A 194 -11.65 -15.39 -15.59
CA ASP A 194 -13.05 -14.97 -15.54
C ASP A 194 -13.96 -15.88 -14.69
N SER A 195 -13.52 -17.11 -14.38
CA SER A 195 -14.27 -18.07 -13.58
C SER A 195 -14.33 -17.70 -12.09
N ILE A 196 -13.58 -16.70 -11.64
CA ILE A 196 -13.79 -16.10 -10.30
C ILE A 196 -15.23 -15.63 -10.13
N GLY A 197 -15.85 -15.12 -11.20
CA GLY A 197 -17.23 -14.65 -11.18
C GLY A 197 -18.27 -15.75 -10.94
N ASP A 198 -17.86 -17.02 -10.99
CA ASP A 198 -18.73 -18.17 -10.70
C ASP A 198 -18.76 -18.49 -9.20
N LEU A 199 -17.74 -18.06 -8.44
CA LEU A 199 -17.58 -18.38 -7.02
C LEU A 199 -18.60 -17.61 -6.15
N PRO A 200 -18.95 -18.16 -4.98
CA PRO A 200 -19.62 -17.38 -3.93
C PRO A 200 -18.84 -16.09 -3.64
N ARG A 201 -19.55 -14.97 -3.50
CA ARG A 201 -18.95 -13.63 -3.42
C ARG A 201 -17.83 -13.50 -2.37
N PRO A 202 -17.92 -14.05 -1.14
CA PRO A 202 -16.82 -13.99 -0.18
C PRO A 202 -15.56 -14.75 -0.63
N LEU A 203 -15.72 -15.89 -1.29
CA LEU A 203 -14.59 -16.66 -1.85
C LEU A 203 -13.99 -15.94 -3.06
N ALA A 204 -14.82 -15.36 -3.93
CA ALA A 204 -14.36 -14.53 -5.05
C ALA A 204 -13.51 -13.34 -4.57
N ALA A 205 -13.95 -12.67 -3.50
CA ALA A 205 -13.20 -11.56 -2.89
C ALA A 205 -11.84 -12.04 -2.34
N GLN A 206 -11.79 -13.19 -1.67
CA GLN A 206 -10.52 -13.77 -1.19
C GLN A 206 -9.57 -14.11 -2.34
N VAL A 207 -10.06 -14.71 -3.43
CA VAL A 207 -9.22 -15.02 -4.60
C VAL A 207 -8.64 -13.75 -5.23
N ARG A 208 -9.45 -12.71 -5.41
CA ARG A 208 -8.98 -11.40 -5.91
C ARG A 208 -7.97 -10.75 -4.97
N ALA A 209 -8.19 -10.83 -3.65
CA ALA A 209 -7.22 -10.34 -2.66
C ALA A 209 -5.86 -11.04 -2.82
N LEU A 210 -5.84 -12.36 -3.05
CA LEU A 210 -4.62 -13.15 -3.25
C LEU A 210 -3.91 -12.82 -4.57
N TRP A 211 -4.60 -12.23 -5.55
CA TRP A 211 -4.01 -11.73 -6.80
C TRP A 211 -3.38 -10.34 -6.66
N GLY A 212 -3.65 -9.64 -5.56
CA GLY A 212 -3.29 -8.23 -5.42
C GLY A 212 -4.22 -7.29 -6.19
N ASP A 213 -5.43 -7.74 -6.55
CA ASP A 213 -6.41 -6.89 -7.22
C ASP A 213 -6.93 -5.78 -6.28
N ASP A 214 -7.32 -4.67 -6.89
CA ASP A 214 -8.08 -3.61 -6.23
C ASP A 214 -9.50 -4.09 -5.97
N LEU A 215 -9.79 -4.36 -4.70
CA LEU A 215 -11.12 -4.74 -4.26
C LEU A 215 -12.01 -3.52 -4.03
N PRO A 216 -13.25 -3.52 -4.55
CA PRO A 216 -14.28 -2.60 -4.09
C PRO A 216 -14.51 -2.74 -2.58
N ASP A 217 -14.89 -1.64 -1.94
CA ASP A 217 -15.11 -1.57 -0.49
C ASP A 217 -16.03 -2.67 0.05
N GLU A 218 -17.08 -2.97 -0.71
CA GLU A 218 -18.07 -4.00 -0.40
C GLU A 218 -17.51 -5.42 -0.44
N ASP A 219 -16.52 -5.70 -1.31
CA ASP A 219 -15.87 -7.01 -1.39
C ASP A 219 -14.75 -7.14 -0.34
N ALA A 220 -14.00 -6.06 -0.09
CA ALA A 220 -13.00 -6.02 0.99
C ALA A 220 -13.64 -6.29 2.36
N ALA A 221 -14.89 -5.85 2.57
CA ALA A 221 -15.68 -6.11 3.77
C ALA A 221 -16.05 -7.59 3.97
N LEU A 222 -15.92 -8.44 2.94
CA LEU A 222 -16.20 -9.88 3.02
C LEU A 222 -14.95 -10.72 3.33
N LEU A 223 -13.76 -10.11 3.36
CA LEU A 223 -12.52 -10.85 3.60
C LEU A 223 -12.44 -11.37 5.06
N PRO A 224 -11.98 -12.63 5.25
CA PRO A 224 -11.57 -13.13 6.56
C PRO A 224 -10.42 -12.31 7.15
N ASP A 225 -10.28 -12.29 8.48
CA ASP A 225 -9.31 -11.44 9.19
C ASP A 225 -7.86 -11.64 8.73
N ARG A 226 -7.43 -12.88 8.45
CA ARG A 226 -6.07 -13.15 7.97
C ARG A 226 -5.84 -12.60 6.56
N THR A 227 -6.76 -12.88 5.64
CA THR A 227 -6.67 -12.42 4.24
C THR A 227 -6.77 -10.90 4.17
N TRP A 228 -7.67 -10.30 4.95
CA TRP A 228 -7.80 -8.85 5.05
C TRP A 228 -6.50 -8.19 5.51
N ARG A 229 -5.83 -8.74 6.54
CA ARG A 229 -4.55 -8.21 7.03
C ARG A 229 -3.44 -8.25 5.98
N ALA A 230 -3.30 -9.38 5.29
CA ALA A 230 -2.30 -9.51 4.21
C ALA A 230 -2.58 -8.48 3.09
N TRP A 231 -3.83 -8.40 2.64
CA TRP A 231 -4.25 -7.46 1.60
C TRP A 231 -4.07 -6.00 2.02
N VAL A 232 -4.48 -5.62 3.23
CA VAL A 232 -4.31 -4.24 3.76
C VAL A 232 -2.84 -3.88 3.91
N SER A 233 -1.97 -4.81 4.31
CA SER A 233 -0.54 -4.56 4.42
C SER A 233 0.07 -4.19 3.06
N GLU A 234 -0.23 -4.96 2.01
CA GLU A 234 0.31 -4.72 0.67
C GLU A 234 -0.33 -3.52 -0.02
N ARG A 235 -1.67 -3.49 -0.06
CA ARG A 235 -2.44 -2.42 -0.70
C ARG A 235 -2.19 -1.06 -0.02
N GLY A 236 -2.15 -1.04 1.30
CA GLY A 236 -1.93 0.19 2.05
C GLY A 236 -0.53 0.76 1.82
N GLN A 237 0.50 -0.10 1.75
CA GLN A 237 1.85 0.34 1.38
C GLN A 237 1.87 0.91 -0.04
N ALA A 238 1.24 0.24 -1.01
CA ALA A 238 1.15 0.73 -2.38
C ALA A 238 0.46 2.09 -2.48
N LEU A 239 -0.60 2.32 -1.68
CA LEU A 239 -1.27 3.62 -1.60
C LEU A 239 -0.36 4.70 -0.99
N VAL A 240 0.38 4.40 0.08
CA VAL A 240 1.32 5.34 0.69
C VAL A 240 2.49 5.68 -0.25
N ASP A 241 3.02 4.69 -0.96
CA ASP A 241 4.09 4.88 -1.95
C ASP A 241 3.61 5.72 -3.14
N GLY A 242 2.35 5.52 -3.55
CA GLY A 242 1.66 6.27 -4.61
C GLY A 242 1.08 7.63 -4.18
N GLU A 243 1.53 8.20 -3.05
CA GLU A 243 1.08 9.50 -2.49
C GLU A 243 -0.44 9.57 -2.21
N GLN A 244 -1.09 8.43 -1.95
CA GLN A 244 -2.52 8.29 -1.64
C GLN A 244 -2.75 7.85 -0.18
N ALA A 245 -1.89 8.31 0.74
CA ALA A 245 -1.94 7.98 2.18
C ALA A 245 -3.33 8.18 2.82
N ALA A 246 -4.09 9.20 2.39
CA ALA A 246 -5.44 9.43 2.89
C ALA A 246 -6.40 8.26 2.59
N LEU A 247 -6.28 7.62 1.42
CA LEU A 247 -7.07 6.44 1.07
C LEU A 247 -6.64 5.22 1.89
N ALA A 248 -5.34 5.09 2.18
CA ALA A 248 -4.84 4.02 3.05
C ALA A 248 -5.43 4.14 4.48
N ILE A 249 -5.47 5.35 5.05
CA ILE A 249 -6.10 5.59 6.34
C ILE A 249 -7.61 5.32 6.29
N ALA A 250 -8.30 5.74 5.23
CA ALA A 250 -9.73 5.46 5.07
C ALA A 250 -10.03 3.96 4.97
N MET A 251 -9.14 3.19 4.33
CA MET A 251 -9.25 1.74 4.20
C MET A 251 -9.18 1.04 5.57
N ILE A 252 -8.22 1.41 6.42
CA ILE A 252 -8.03 0.78 7.73
C ILE A 252 -9.12 1.18 8.74
N ALA A 253 -9.62 2.42 8.65
CA ALA A 253 -10.68 2.95 9.51
C ALA A 253 -12.01 2.18 9.43
N ARG A 254 -12.18 1.33 8.40
CA ARG A 254 -13.38 0.48 8.21
C ARG A 254 -13.42 -0.74 9.12
N ARG A 255 -12.26 -1.18 9.64
CA ARG A 255 -12.15 -2.31 10.58
C ARG A 255 -11.21 -1.94 11.73
N PRO A 256 -11.62 -0.98 12.60
CA PRO A 256 -10.75 -0.43 13.62
C PRO A 256 -10.30 -1.48 14.66
N GLU A 257 -11.15 -2.45 14.99
CA GLU A 257 -10.80 -3.51 15.94
C GLU A 257 -9.69 -4.43 15.40
N GLN A 258 -9.75 -4.77 14.10
CA GLN A 258 -8.72 -5.56 13.44
C GLN A 258 -7.42 -4.76 13.32
N ALA A 259 -7.52 -3.48 12.94
CA ALA A 259 -6.40 -2.57 12.84
C ALA A 259 -5.66 -2.41 14.18
N ALA A 260 -6.39 -2.28 15.29
CA ALA A 260 -5.81 -2.13 16.63
C ALA A 260 -5.10 -3.42 17.11
N ARG A 261 -5.47 -4.59 16.58
CA ARG A 261 -4.81 -5.86 16.93
C ARG A 261 -3.50 -6.07 16.19
N ASP A 262 -3.42 -5.63 14.94
CA ASP A 262 -2.28 -5.83 14.06
C ASP A 262 -2.09 -4.59 13.19
N GLU A 263 -1.34 -3.64 13.72
CA GLU A 263 -1.09 -2.36 13.08
C GLU A 263 -0.20 -2.55 11.83
N PRO A 264 -0.63 -2.09 10.64
CA PRO A 264 0.20 -2.16 9.45
C PRO A 264 1.41 -1.24 9.51
N ASP A 265 2.52 -1.77 9.01
CA ASP A 265 3.82 -1.13 8.89
C ASP A 265 3.79 0.28 8.24
N TRP A 266 2.88 0.54 7.30
CA TRP A 266 2.79 1.83 6.59
C TRP A 266 1.97 2.89 7.35
N LEU A 267 1.32 2.55 8.46
CA LEU A 267 0.25 3.36 9.04
C LEU A 267 0.75 4.70 9.61
N ALA A 268 1.78 4.66 10.46
CA ALA A 268 2.38 5.89 11.01
C ALA A 268 2.85 6.83 9.89
N GLN A 269 3.50 6.28 8.84
CA GLN A 269 3.88 7.06 7.67
C GLN A 269 2.66 7.72 7.01
N ALA A 270 1.53 7.02 6.88
CA ALA A 270 0.34 7.60 6.28
C ALA A 270 -0.22 8.79 7.10
N TYR A 271 -0.19 8.71 8.43
CA TYR A 271 -0.60 9.83 9.29
C TYR A 271 0.35 11.02 9.17
N CYS A 272 1.67 10.78 9.16
CA CYS A 272 2.68 11.80 8.86
C CYS A 272 2.47 12.45 7.49
N ASP A 273 2.29 11.65 6.43
CA ASP A 273 2.13 12.10 5.04
C ASP A 273 0.87 12.96 4.85
N THR A 274 -0.15 12.75 5.68
CA THR A 274 -1.40 13.52 5.67
C THR A 274 -1.47 14.62 6.74
N ALA A 275 -0.37 14.88 7.45
CA ALA A 275 -0.30 15.87 8.54
C ALA A 275 -1.39 15.68 9.62
N ARG A 276 -1.71 14.41 9.90
CA ARG A 276 -2.67 13.98 10.93
C ARG A 276 -1.94 13.50 12.19
N TRP A 277 -0.80 14.11 12.52
CA TRP A 277 0.07 13.74 13.63
C TRP A 277 -0.67 13.46 14.96
N PRO A 278 -1.67 14.27 15.41
CA PRO A 278 -2.37 14.01 16.67
C PRO A 278 -3.30 12.79 16.64
N ASP A 279 -3.72 12.34 15.46
CA ASP A 279 -4.76 11.33 15.29
C ASP A 279 -4.20 9.90 15.39
N TYR A 280 -2.93 9.70 15.05
CA TYR A 280 -2.28 8.39 15.02
C TYR A 280 -2.36 7.67 16.38
N TRP A 281 -1.79 8.28 17.42
CA TRP A 281 -1.79 7.72 18.78
C TRP A 281 -3.17 7.67 19.44
N SER A 282 -4.14 8.44 18.93
CA SER A 282 -5.52 8.37 19.43
C SER A 282 -6.19 7.03 19.06
N GLY A 283 -5.73 6.36 17.99
CA GLY A 283 -6.24 5.07 17.54
C GLY A 283 -5.33 3.88 17.86
N PHE A 284 -4.03 4.12 18.01
CA PHE A 284 -2.99 3.09 18.07
C PHE A 284 -2.03 3.40 19.22
N GLY A 285 -2.40 3.03 20.45
CA GLY A 285 -1.64 3.36 21.68
C GLY A 285 -0.43 2.46 21.95
N ARG A 286 0.26 2.00 20.90
CA ARG A 286 1.49 1.19 20.98
C ARG A 286 2.40 1.48 19.80
N LEU A 287 3.71 1.42 20.00
CA LEU A 287 4.68 1.50 18.91
C LEU A 287 4.57 0.30 17.96
N PRO A 288 4.72 0.52 16.65
CA PRO A 288 4.81 -0.54 15.67
C PRO A 288 5.96 -1.50 16.00
N ARG A 289 5.72 -2.81 15.84
CA ARG A 289 6.77 -3.83 15.98
C ARG A 289 7.68 -3.95 14.75
N GLY A 290 7.40 -3.20 13.68
CA GLY A 290 8.04 -3.35 12.38
C GLY A 290 9.37 -2.59 12.22
N SER A 291 9.61 -2.10 11.00
CA SER A 291 10.92 -1.65 10.54
C SER A 291 11.40 -0.31 11.16
N ARG A 292 12.70 0.00 11.02
CA ARG A 292 13.32 1.23 11.57
C ARG A 292 12.63 2.52 11.12
N SER A 293 12.15 2.59 9.87
CA SER A 293 11.47 3.76 9.33
C SER A 293 10.14 4.03 10.03
N GLN A 294 9.47 2.99 10.53
CA GLN A 294 8.15 3.11 11.15
C GLN A 294 8.23 3.70 12.53
N ILE A 295 9.26 3.30 13.29
CA ILE A 295 9.56 3.92 14.57
C ILE A 295 9.84 5.41 14.37
N SER A 296 10.55 5.79 13.28
CA SER A 296 10.76 7.20 12.95
C SER A 296 9.43 7.95 12.79
N TYR A 297 8.52 7.46 11.95
CA TYR A 297 7.23 8.13 11.71
C TYR A 297 6.35 8.18 12.96
N ALA A 298 6.26 7.09 13.72
CA ALA A 298 5.47 7.05 14.95
C ALA A 298 5.99 8.06 16.01
N VAL A 299 7.31 8.22 16.12
CA VAL A 299 7.92 9.24 16.99
C VAL A 299 7.70 10.65 16.45
N VAL A 300 7.80 10.85 15.12
CA VAL A 300 7.48 12.12 14.49
C VAL A 300 6.03 12.51 14.77
N ASP A 301 5.07 11.58 14.59
CA ASP A 301 3.66 11.80 14.94
C ASP A 301 3.49 12.23 16.40
N ALA A 302 4.19 11.59 17.34
CA ALA A 302 4.13 11.92 18.76
C ALA A 302 4.71 13.30 19.09
N VAL A 303 5.88 13.63 18.54
CA VAL A 303 6.54 14.92 18.80
C VAL A 303 5.76 16.06 18.14
N CYS A 304 5.31 15.87 16.90
CA CYS A 304 4.56 16.87 16.15
C CYS A 304 3.13 17.08 16.64
N SER A 305 2.55 16.13 17.38
CA SER A 305 1.24 16.34 18.01
C SER A 305 1.28 17.34 19.16
N GLY A 306 2.46 17.55 19.77
CA GLY A 306 2.64 18.41 20.94
C GLY A 306 1.92 17.92 22.20
N ARG A 307 1.55 16.63 22.24
CA ARG A 307 0.76 16.03 23.33
C ARG A 307 1.64 15.20 24.27
N PRO A 308 1.84 15.61 25.54
CA PRO A 308 2.70 14.89 26.48
C PRO A 308 2.31 13.42 26.69
N GLU A 309 1.02 13.12 26.69
CA GLU A 309 0.51 11.75 26.87
C GLU A 309 0.97 10.79 25.75
N GLN A 310 1.14 11.29 24.52
CA GLN A 310 1.62 10.48 23.40
C GLN A 310 3.12 10.22 23.53
N LEU A 311 3.88 11.19 24.03
CA LEU A 311 5.30 11.02 24.31
C LEU A 311 5.55 9.97 25.39
N ASP A 312 4.67 9.88 26.41
CA ASP A 312 4.75 8.85 27.46
C ASP A 312 4.53 7.43 26.91
N GLU A 313 3.54 7.25 26.03
CA GLU A 313 3.29 5.96 25.36
C GLU A 313 4.48 5.51 24.52
N VAL A 314 5.03 6.43 23.71
CA VAL A 314 6.23 6.16 22.89
C VAL A 314 7.44 5.85 23.75
N ALA A 315 7.69 6.65 24.80
CA ALA A 315 8.83 6.47 25.69
C ALA A 315 8.78 5.08 26.35
N PHE A 316 7.61 4.69 26.87
CA PHE A 316 7.42 3.39 27.48
C PHE A 316 7.77 2.25 26.52
N ASP A 317 7.25 2.28 25.29
CA ASP A 317 7.51 1.20 24.33
C ASP A 317 8.95 1.19 23.79
N LEU A 318 9.61 2.36 23.68
CA LEU A 318 11.02 2.45 23.36
C LEU A 318 11.89 1.80 24.44
N GLU A 319 11.54 1.97 25.71
CA GLU A 319 12.28 1.46 26.87
C GLU A 319 12.02 -0.02 27.19
N VAL A 320 10.81 -0.52 26.96
CA VAL A 320 10.40 -1.90 27.31
C VAL A 320 11.04 -2.98 26.43
N HIS A 321 11.53 -2.63 25.23
CA HIS A 321 12.13 -3.62 24.32
C HIS A 321 13.49 -4.13 24.83
N ARG A 322 13.51 -5.35 25.37
CA ARG A 322 14.64 -6.04 26.03
C ARG A 322 15.80 -6.49 25.11
N GLY A 323 16.03 -5.82 23.97
CA GLY A 323 17.15 -6.10 23.07
C GLY A 323 18.16 -4.94 23.03
N ARG A 324 19.38 -5.16 22.52
CA ARG A 324 20.33 -4.06 22.24
C ARG A 324 19.76 -3.18 21.11
N PRO A 325 19.29 -1.94 21.37
CA PRO A 325 18.69 -1.11 20.31
C PRO A 325 19.75 -0.66 19.30
N SER A 326 19.32 -0.39 18.07
CA SER A 326 20.19 0.31 17.10
C SER A 326 20.45 1.75 17.56
N ARG A 327 21.55 2.36 17.10
CA ARG A 327 21.86 3.78 17.34
C ARG A 327 20.72 4.70 16.86
N HIS A 328 20.11 4.36 15.72
CA HIS A 328 18.91 5.04 15.21
C HIS A 328 17.75 5.05 16.21
N ARG A 329 17.42 3.91 16.81
CA ARG A 329 16.35 3.82 17.82
C ARG A 329 16.71 4.63 19.07
N TRP A 330 17.99 4.63 19.46
CA TRP A 330 18.47 5.43 20.58
C TRP A 330 18.32 6.93 20.37
N TYR A 331 18.61 7.44 19.17
CA TYR A 331 18.36 8.84 18.86
C TYR A 331 16.91 9.22 19.16
N PHE A 332 15.93 8.43 18.69
CA PHE A 332 14.53 8.71 18.98
C PHE A 332 14.16 8.57 20.46
N THR A 333 14.75 7.62 21.19
CA THR A 333 14.57 7.54 22.65
C THR A 333 15.03 8.82 23.34
N LEU A 334 16.19 9.35 22.96
CA LEU A 334 16.73 10.60 23.50
C LEU A 334 15.86 11.79 23.10
N LEU A 335 15.43 11.85 21.84
CA LEU A 335 14.57 12.91 21.32
C LEU A 335 13.22 12.96 22.05
N VAL A 336 12.57 11.82 22.26
CA VAL A 336 11.29 11.72 22.99
C VAL A 336 11.45 12.14 24.44
N ARG A 337 12.52 11.70 25.11
CA ARG A 337 12.82 12.13 26.50
C ARG A 337 13.00 13.64 26.60
N VAL A 338 13.74 14.24 25.69
CA VAL A 338 13.96 15.69 25.68
C VAL A 338 12.67 16.44 25.31
N ALA A 339 11.90 15.94 24.35
CA ALA A 339 10.60 16.52 24.00
C ALA A 339 9.63 16.52 25.19
N ARG A 340 9.67 15.48 26.03
CA ARG A 340 8.82 15.34 27.22
C ARG A 340 9.33 16.14 28.42
N ASP A 341 10.60 15.96 28.76
CA ASP A 341 11.19 16.39 30.03
C ASP A 341 12.11 17.62 29.89
N GLY A 342 12.18 18.20 28.69
CA GLY A 342 13.15 19.23 28.33
C GLY A 342 14.60 18.73 28.37
N PRO A 343 15.59 19.64 28.35
CA PRO A 343 17.01 19.30 28.45
C PRO A 343 17.36 18.43 29.68
N SER A 344 16.60 18.56 30.78
CA SER A 344 16.77 17.75 31.99
C SER A 344 16.46 16.26 31.79
N GLY A 345 15.73 15.88 30.75
CA GLY A 345 15.47 14.47 30.41
C GLY A 345 16.74 13.64 30.17
N LEU A 346 17.86 14.30 29.86
CA LEU A 346 19.17 13.65 29.74
C LEU A 346 19.93 13.56 31.07
N ALA A 347 19.55 14.27 32.12
CA ALA A 347 20.30 14.27 33.39
C ALA A 347 20.27 12.91 34.11
N THR A 348 19.25 12.10 33.86
CA THR A 348 19.11 10.75 34.43
C THR A 348 19.73 9.65 33.56
N TRP A 349 20.29 10.01 32.40
CA TRP A 349 20.89 9.07 31.47
C TRP A 349 22.24 8.56 31.98
N ARG A 350 22.50 7.25 31.85
CA ARG A 350 23.79 6.65 32.17
C ARG A 350 24.44 6.09 30.91
N ARG A 351 25.74 6.33 30.78
CA ARG A 351 26.56 5.79 29.67
C ARG A 351 26.49 4.27 29.54
N GLU A 352 26.30 3.58 30.66
CA GLU A 352 26.17 2.11 30.74
C GLU A 352 24.89 1.56 30.09
N ASP A 353 23.88 2.41 29.85
CA ASP A 353 22.60 2.02 29.27
C ASP A 353 22.69 1.81 27.74
N LEU A 354 23.76 2.32 27.11
CA LEU A 354 23.94 2.19 25.66
C LEU A 354 24.72 0.92 25.33
N PRO A 355 24.20 0.06 24.44
CA PRO A 355 24.88 -1.15 24.06
C PRO A 355 26.19 -0.82 23.32
N GLY A 356 27.26 -1.50 23.69
CA GLY A 356 28.51 -1.53 22.91
C GLY A 356 28.25 -2.02 21.49
N ALA A 357 28.03 -1.10 20.57
CA ALA A 357 27.57 -1.37 19.23
C ALA A 357 28.78 -1.50 18.29
N ARG A 358 29.13 -2.73 17.92
CA ARG A 358 29.88 -2.98 16.69
C ARG A 358 28.95 -2.69 15.51
N SER A 359 29.24 -1.66 14.72
CA SER A 359 28.60 -1.41 13.43
C SER A 359 29.00 -2.51 12.43
N LYS A 360 28.32 -3.66 12.49
CA LYS A 360 28.47 -4.67 11.43
C LYS A 360 27.75 -4.18 10.17
N GLY A 361 28.48 -3.44 9.34
CA GLY A 361 28.16 -3.14 7.95
C GLY A 361 27.09 -2.08 7.74
N SER A 362 27.33 -1.23 6.75
CA SER A 362 26.47 -0.16 6.23
C SER A 362 25.14 -0.67 5.65
N SER A 363 24.28 -1.30 6.47
CA SER A 363 22.91 -1.59 6.06
C SER A 363 22.21 -0.28 5.72
N ARG A 364 21.70 -0.18 4.49
CA ARG A 364 21.06 1.00 3.87
C ARG A 364 20.17 1.75 4.86
N PHE A 365 20.59 2.96 5.21
CA PHE A 365 19.74 3.94 5.89
C PHE A 365 18.51 4.22 5.04
N ALA A 366 17.37 4.54 5.68
CA ALA A 366 16.18 4.97 4.96
C ALA A 366 16.42 6.36 4.37
N PHE A 367 17.11 7.22 5.13
CA PHE A 367 17.46 8.57 4.72
C PHE A 367 18.93 8.90 5.02
N PRO A 368 19.57 9.79 4.24
CA PRO A 368 20.94 10.24 4.50
C PRO A 368 21.13 10.82 5.93
N VAL A 369 20.12 11.53 6.44
CA VAL A 369 20.10 12.11 7.81
C VAL A 369 20.20 11.07 8.93
N ASP A 370 19.81 9.82 8.68
CA ASP A 370 19.91 8.77 9.70
C ASP A 370 21.37 8.54 10.14
N GLN A 371 22.35 8.82 9.28
CA GLN A 371 23.78 8.80 9.63
C GLN A 371 24.13 9.86 10.69
N LEU A 372 23.53 11.05 10.59
CA LEU A 372 23.71 12.12 11.57
C LEU A 372 23.00 11.79 12.88
N ARG A 373 21.80 11.20 12.81
CA ARG A 373 21.06 10.70 13.99
C ARG A 373 21.85 9.61 14.73
N GLU A 374 22.51 8.70 14.00
CA GLU A 374 23.42 7.73 14.61
C GLU A 374 24.64 8.40 15.26
N ALA A 375 25.16 9.47 14.66
CA ALA A 375 26.24 10.26 15.27
C ALA A 375 25.78 10.93 16.57
N VAL A 376 24.56 11.47 16.64
CA VAL A 376 23.98 12.00 17.90
C VAL A 376 23.93 10.93 18.98
N ALA A 377 23.43 9.73 18.66
CA ALA A 377 23.39 8.61 19.61
C ALA A 377 24.80 8.15 20.03
N TRP A 378 25.79 8.23 19.14
CA TRP A 378 27.18 7.93 19.46
C TRP A 378 27.84 8.99 20.35
N VAL A 379 27.57 10.27 20.12
CA VAL A 379 27.98 11.38 21.01
C VAL A 379 27.35 11.18 22.38
N ALA A 380 26.04 10.92 22.43
CA ALA A 380 25.35 10.62 23.66
C ALA A 380 26.01 9.45 24.38
N ALA A 381 26.53 8.43 23.68
CA ALA A 381 27.28 7.32 24.29
C ALA A 381 28.67 7.65 24.86
N GLY A 382 29.05 8.93 24.91
CA GLY A 382 30.40 9.34 25.25
C GLY A 382 31.43 8.79 24.26
N PHE A 383 31.05 8.62 23.00
CA PHE A 383 31.91 8.11 21.94
C PHE A 383 32.34 6.64 22.09
N ASP A 384 31.44 5.74 22.55
CA ASP A 384 31.77 4.31 22.60
C ASP A 384 31.98 3.72 21.18
N GLY A 385 33.23 3.36 20.86
CA GLY A 385 33.70 2.93 19.55
C GLY A 385 34.58 3.98 18.83
N PRO A 386 35.39 3.58 17.84
CA PRO A 386 36.53 4.38 17.41
C PRO A 386 36.17 5.62 16.56
N TRP A 387 35.03 5.65 15.86
CA TRP A 387 34.49 6.82 15.14
C TRP A 387 33.06 6.57 14.62
N CYS A 388 32.34 7.62 14.21
CA CYS A 388 31.10 7.54 13.45
C CYS A 388 31.37 7.89 11.97
N GLU A 389 31.02 7.00 11.04
CA GLU A 389 31.25 7.22 9.61
C GLU A 389 30.01 7.80 8.91
N ILE A 390 30.21 8.84 8.11
CA ILE A 390 29.26 9.37 7.14
C ILE A 390 29.67 8.88 5.75
N VAL A 391 28.82 8.11 5.11
CA VAL A 391 29.04 7.53 3.78
C VAL A 391 28.31 8.33 2.69
N ASP A 392 27.06 8.74 2.93
CA ASP A 392 26.29 9.52 1.96
C ASP A 392 26.32 11.02 2.30
N ILE A 393 27.39 11.68 1.88
CA ILE A 393 27.59 13.13 2.03
C ILE A 393 26.71 13.90 1.03
N THR A 394 26.39 13.30 -0.11
CA THR A 394 25.62 13.96 -1.18
C THR A 394 24.21 14.29 -0.68
N GLY A 395 23.59 13.36 0.04
CA GLY A 395 22.29 13.57 0.67
C GLY A 395 22.28 14.58 1.83
N LEU A 396 23.43 14.84 2.44
CA LEU A 396 23.57 15.73 3.60
C LEU A 396 23.99 17.15 3.26
N ALA A 397 24.55 17.36 2.06
CA ALA A 397 25.04 18.66 1.63
C ALA A 397 23.93 19.73 1.69
N ARG A 398 24.28 20.90 2.26
CA ARG A 398 23.40 22.08 2.33
C ARG A 398 24.03 23.27 1.59
N PRO A 399 23.27 23.99 0.75
CA PRO A 399 23.75 25.18 0.07
C PRO A 399 23.80 26.40 1.02
N GLU A 400 24.43 26.26 2.18
CA GLU A 400 24.51 27.29 3.23
C GLU A 400 25.97 27.50 3.63
N ARG A 401 26.44 28.77 3.62
CA ARG A 401 27.86 29.09 3.91
C ARG A 401 28.31 28.58 5.27
N ARG A 402 27.55 28.91 6.32
CA ARG A 402 27.88 28.54 7.70
C ARG A 402 27.94 27.03 7.84
N TRP A 403 26.99 26.29 7.27
CA TRP A 403 27.01 24.84 7.27
C TRP A 403 28.27 24.28 6.62
N ILE A 404 28.68 24.78 5.44
CA ILE A 404 29.89 24.32 4.75
C ILE A 404 31.16 24.59 5.58
N GLU A 405 31.27 25.80 6.15
CA GLU A 405 32.41 26.19 6.97
C GLU A 405 32.50 25.35 8.25
N ASP A 406 31.38 25.18 8.95
CA ASP A 406 31.28 24.41 10.19
C ASP A 406 31.47 22.91 9.93
N PHE A 407 30.92 22.37 8.83
CA PHE A 407 31.12 20.99 8.44
C PHE A 407 32.58 20.73 8.07
N GLY A 408 33.25 21.67 7.42
CA GLY A 408 34.70 21.63 7.20
C GLY A 408 35.49 21.53 8.50
N ARG A 409 35.12 22.32 9.51
CA ARG A 409 35.72 22.23 10.85
C ARG A 409 35.45 20.88 11.52
N LEU A 410 34.22 20.37 11.43
CA LEU A 410 33.80 19.09 12.02
C LEU A 410 34.65 17.91 11.53
N ILE A 411 35.14 17.99 10.29
CA ILE A 411 35.89 16.91 9.63
C ILE A 411 37.38 17.24 9.47
N ASP A 412 37.84 18.33 10.10
CA ASP A 412 39.20 18.90 10.00
C ASP A 412 39.70 19.10 8.56
N GLN A 413 38.83 19.58 7.67
CA GLN A 413 39.16 19.90 6.28
C GLN A 413 38.63 21.30 5.94
N PRO A 414 39.48 22.30 5.69
CA PRO A 414 39.02 23.66 5.40
C PRO A 414 38.36 23.75 4.02
N TRP A 415 37.20 24.42 3.95
CA TRP A 415 36.46 24.68 2.71
C TRP A 415 36.54 26.16 2.33
N ARG A 416 36.95 26.45 1.09
CA ARG A 416 36.89 27.80 0.50
C ARG A 416 36.26 27.71 -0.88
N ASP A 417 35.34 28.63 -1.17
CA ASP A 417 34.79 28.90 -2.51
C ASP A 417 33.99 27.77 -3.19
N VAL A 418 33.17 27.03 -2.44
CA VAL A 418 32.36 25.93 -3.01
C VAL A 418 30.87 26.23 -3.05
N LEU A 419 30.38 27.40 -2.63
CA LEU A 419 28.94 27.69 -2.77
C LEU A 419 28.53 27.79 -4.25
N PRO A 420 27.36 27.25 -4.62
CA PRO A 420 26.82 27.49 -5.95
C PRO A 420 26.48 28.98 -6.09
N THR A 421 26.84 29.57 -7.23
CA THR A 421 26.56 30.99 -7.52
C THR A 421 25.13 31.21 -8.03
N GLY A 422 24.33 30.15 -8.10
CA GLY A 422 22.97 30.11 -8.63
C GLY A 422 22.75 28.81 -9.41
N GLY A 423 21.57 28.70 -10.02
CA GLY A 423 21.18 27.53 -10.82
C GLY A 423 19.82 27.00 -10.40
N ARG A 424 19.41 25.90 -11.04
CA ARG A 424 18.15 25.23 -10.71
C ARG A 424 18.26 24.43 -9.42
N ALA A 425 17.16 24.25 -8.71
CA ALA A 425 17.11 23.53 -7.45
C ALA A 425 17.69 22.11 -7.57
N ASN A 426 17.35 21.39 -8.64
CA ASN A 426 17.86 20.04 -8.91
C ASN A 426 19.37 20.01 -9.26
N GLU A 427 19.91 21.07 -9.86
CA GLU A 427 21.34 21.18 -10.12
C GLU A 427 22.12 21.41 -8.83
N ILE A 428 21.55 22.20 -7.93
CA ILE A 428 22.15 22.49 -6.62
C ILE A 428 22.05 21.25 -5.71
N LEU A 429 20.86 20.70 -5.50
CA LEU A 429 20.67 19.52 -4.62
C LEU A 429 21.24 18.23 -5.21
N GLY A 430 21.43 18.16 -6.53
CA GLY A 430 21.97 17.00 -7.23
C GLY A 430 23.43 17.18 -7.63
N ARG A 431 23.68 17.91 -8.73
CA ARG A 431 25.01 18.00 -9.36
C ARG A 431 26.05 18.65 -8.44
N TRP A 432 25.71 19.77 -7.82
CA TRP A 432 26.59 20.46 -6.88
C TRP A 432 26.84 19.63 -5.63
N SER A 433 25.79 19.06 -5.03
CA SER A 433 25.94 18.17 -3.86
C SER A 433 26.83 16.95 -4.15
N ALA A 434 26.73 16.37 -5.35
CA ALA A 434 27.60 15.28 -5.79
C ALA A 434 29.04 15.75 -6.08
N GLN A 435 29.23 17.00 -6.50
CA GLN A 435 30.56 17.60 -6.64
C GLN A 435 31.19 17.85 -5.26
N PHE A 436 30.40 18.37 -4.32
CA PHE A 436 30.78 18.55 -2.92
C PHE A 436 31.23 17.21 -2.32
N ALA A 437 30.42 16.16 -2.45
CA ALA A 437 30.78 14.83 -1.96
C ALA A 437 32.03 14.23 -2.63
N ARG A 438 32.25 14.46 -3.94
CA ARG A 438 33.42 13.93 -4.68
C ARG A 438 34.77 14.43 -4.19
N VAL A 439 34.81 15.56 -3.48
CA VAL A 439 36.03 16.04 -2.83
C VAL A 439 36.50 15.04 -1.77
N HIS A 440 35.56 14.30 -1.17
CA HIS A 440 35.86 13.24 -0.21
C HIS A 440 35.95 11.87 -0.90
N LYS A 441 37.13 11.26 -0.86
CA LYS A 441 37.33 9.88 -1.33
C LYS A 441 36.99 8.91 -0.20
N GLY A 442 35.72 8.51 -0.12
CA GLY A 442 35.24 7.50 0.82
C GLY A 442 34.50 8.07 2.03
N PRO A 443 34.21 7.23 3.04
CA PRO A 443 33.51 7.64 4.26
C PRO A 443 34.28 8.72 5.03
N ILE A 444 33.54 9.67 5.61
CA ILE A 444 34.07 10.68 6.53
C ILE A 444 33.89 10.19 7.96
N GLY A 445 34.97 10.10 8.72
CA GLY A 445 34.90 9.88 10.17
C GLY A 445 34.66 11.19 10.90
N ILE A 446 33.71 11.21 11.84
CA ILE A 446 33.61 12.27 12.85
C ILE A 446 34.54 11.88 14.01
N GLU A 447 35.51 12.75 14.34
CA GLU A 447 36.44 12.53 15.44
C GLU A 447 35.88 13.08 16.77
N PRO A 448 35.91 12.29 17.87
CA PRO A 448 35.47 12.75 19.19
C PRO A 448 36.17 14.04 19.63
N ASP A 449 37.47 14.15 19.38
CA ASP A 449 38.31 15.26 19.83
C ASP A 449 37.88 16.60 19.21
N ILE A 450 37.26 16.59 18.02
CA ILE A 450 36.73 17.80 17.40
C ILE A 450 35.43 18.24 18.09
N LEU A 451 34.51 17.32 18.39
CA LEU A 451 33.27 17.66 19.09
C LEU A 451 33.49 18.00 20.57
N LEU A 452 34.47 17.34 21.21
CA LEU A 452 34.95 17.75 22.53
C LEU A 452 35.51 19.17 22.42
N ARG A 453 36.54 19.39 21.56
CA ARG A 453 36.94 20.64 20.86
C ARG A 453 35.93 21.79 20.91
N GLU A 454 34.94 21.63 20.05
CA GLU A 454 34.00 22.65 19.60
C GLU A 454 32.58 22.07 19.71
N PRO A 455 32.01 21.97 20.93
CA PRO A 455 30.67 21.39 21.14
C PRO A 455 29.59 22.13 20.37
N ASP A 456 29.83 23.40 20.02
CA ASP A 456 28.94 24.20 19.20
C ASP A 456 28.71 23.57 17.82
N LEU A 457 29.61 22.73 17.29
CA LEU A 457 29.43 22.04 16.01
C LEU A 457 28.34 20.96 16.02
N LEU A 458 27.80 20.59 17.18
CA LEU A 458 26.73 19.59 17.29
C LEU A 458 25.47 19.96 16.48
N TRP A 459 25.23 21.25 16.22
CA TRP A 459 24.09 21.70 15.40
C TRP A 459 24.09 21.07 14.00
N LEU A 460 25.27 20.71 13.46
CA LEU A 460 25.39 20.05 12.16
C LEU A 460 24.74 18.67 12.13
N LEU A 461 24.65 18.00 13.28
CA LEU A 461 24.06 16.67 13.40
C LEU A 461 22.52 16.69 13.38
N ARG A 462 21.90 17.87 13.40
CA ARG A 462 20.44 18.03 13.30
C ARG A 462 19.88 17.45 11.99
N GLY A 463 20.59 17.63 10.87
CA GLY A 463 20.14 17.11 9.57
C GLY A 463 18.86 17.77 9.02
N ASP A 464 18.32 17.22 7.93
CA ASP A 464 17.06 17.63 7.29
C ASP A 464 15.88 16.79 7.81
N ASN A 465 14.65 16.99 7.30
CA ASN A 465 13.42 16.40 7.85
C ASN A 465 12.58 15.68 6.78
N PRO A 466 13.12 14.63 6.15
CA PRO A 466 12.44 13.94 5.05
C PRO A 466 11.06 13.40 5.46
N GLU A 467 10.88 12.95 6.70
CA GLU A 467 9.61 12.43 7.23
C GLU A 467 8.49 13.48 7.25
N LEU A 468 8.84 14.76 7.42
CA LEU A 468 7.85 15.86 7.52
C LEU A 468 7.50 16.47 6.17
N ARG A 469 8.32 16.27 5.12
CA ARG A 469 8.13 16.93 3.81
C ARG A 469 6.76 16.64 3.23
N ARG A 470 6.30 15.39 3.29
CA ARG A 470 5.01 14.99 2.71
C ARG A 470 3.84 15.65 3.43
N GLY A 471 3.79 15.57 4.77
CA GLY A 471 2.78 16.26 5.57
C GLY A 471 2.79 17.78 5.39
N ILE A 472 3.98 18.40 5.30
CA ILE A 472 4.11 19.83 5.02
C ILE A 472 3.56 20.18 3.62
N ARG A 473 3.90 19.40 2.58
CA ARG A 473 3.33 19.58 1.24
C ARG A 473 1.80 19.44 1.26
N HIS A 474 1.27 18.47 2.00
CA HIS A 474 -0.17 18.28 2.16
C HIS A 474 -0.82 19.54 2.76
N CYS A 475 -0.26 20.09 3.84
CA CYS A 475 -0.75 21.32 4.45
C CYS A 475 -0.64 22.56 3.54
N LEU A 476 0.49 22.73 2.85
CA LEU A 476 0.69 23.86 1.92
C LEU A 476 -0.17 23.73 0.66
N GLY A 477 -0.63 22.52 0.33
CA GLY A 477 -1.59 22.25 -0.74
C GLY A 477 -2.87 23.09 -0.64
N ASP A 478 -3.32 23.38 0.59
CA ASP A 478 -4.52 24.19 0.88
C ASP A 478 -4.43 25.61 0.32
N VAL A 479 -3.22 26.17 0.23
CA VAL A 479 -2.99 27.55 -0.20
C VAL A 479 -2.50 27.67 -1.63
N LEU A 480 -2.46 26.57 -2.40
CA LEU A 480 -1.94 26.58 -3.77
C LEU A 480 -2.84 27.29 -4.79
N ARG A 481 -4.12 27.51 -4.48
CA ARG A 481 -5.07 28.14 -5.43
C ARG A 481 -4.66 29.57 -5.78
N GLY A 482 -4.70 29.92 -7.07
CA GLY A 482 -4.34 31.24 -7.57
C GLY A 482 -2.84 31.48 -7.49
N ASP A 483 -2.38 32.67 -7.07
CA ASP A 483 -0.94 32.97 -6.96
C ASP A 483 -0.25 32.35 -5.71
N GLY A 484 -0.85 31.32 -5.13
CA GLY A 484 -0.40 30.66 -3.90
C GLY A 484 1.04 30.17 -3.97
N LEU A 485 1.36 29.37 -4.99
CA LEU A 485 2.69 28.83 -5.20
C LEU A 485 3.73 29.93 -5.43
N ARG A 486 3.39 30.96 -6.22
CA ARG A 486 4.30 32.10 -6.46
C ARG A 486 4.61 32.87 -5.19
N ARG A 487 3.61 33.06 -4.34
CA ARG A 487 3.78 33.70 -3.03
C ARG A 487 4.64 32.86 -2.08
N LEU A 488 4.50 31.53 -2.11
CA LEU A 488 5.42 30.63 -1.40
C LEU A 488 6.85 30.73 -1.96
N GLY A 489 7.01 30.79 -3.29
CA GLY A 489 8.31 31.04 -3.93
C GLY A 489 8.95 32.37 -3.54
N ALA A 490 8.15 33.42 -3.33
CA ALA A 490 8.63 34.73 -2.89
C ALA A 490 9.19 34.65 -1.46
N ILE A 491 8.41 34.04 -0.56
CA ILE A 491 8.84 33.80 0.83
C ILE A 491 10.13 32.97 0.86
N ALA A 492 10.23 31.92 0.05
CA ALA A 492 11.44 31.11 -0.02
C ALA A 492 12.63 31.91 -0.58
N THR A 493 12.43 32.69 -1.64
CA THR A 493 13.49 33.51 -2.25
C THR A 493 14.11 34.49 -1.25
N ASP A 494 13.30 35.07 -0.37
CA ASP A 494 13.76 36.00 0.68
C ASP A 494 14.56 35.31 1.80
N LEU A 495 14.35 34.00 2.00
CA LEU A 495 14.95 33.23 3.09
C LEU A 495 16.13 32.37 2.66
N LEU A 496 16.17 31.92 1.40
CA LEU A 496 17.14 30.95 0.92
C LEU A 496 18.56 31.56 0.83
N PRO A 497 19.59 30.89 1.41
CA PRO A 497 20.97 31.36 1.30
C PRO A 497 21.48 31.41 -0.15
N VAL A 498 21.01 30.47 -0.98
CA VAL A 498 21.26 30.44 -2.43
C VAL A 498 19.90 30.32 -3.13
N PRO A 499 19.36 31.41 -3.71
CA PRO A 499 18.09 31.35 -4.43
C PRO A 499 18.20 30.48 -5.69
N ALA A 500 17.39 29.42 -5.76
CA ALA A 500 17.27 28.61 -6.97
C ALA A 500 16.46 29.35 -8.03
N SER A 501 16.93 29.37 -9.28
CA SER A 501 16.32 30.15 -10.35
C SER A 501 14.90 29.70 -10.67
N ASP A 502 14.63 28.39 -10.62
CA ASP A 502 13.32 27.79 -10.94
C ASP A 502 12.34 27.78 -9.76
N LEU A 503 12.73 28.30 -8.59
CA LEU A 503 11.86 28.50 -7.44
C LEU A 503 11.45 29.97 -7.25
N ARG A 504 11.84 30.84 -8.18
CA ARG A 504 11.45 32.26 -8.15
C ARG A 504 9.97 32.42 -8.46
N PRO A 505 9.28 33.42 -7.87
CA PRO A 505 7.85 33.65 -8.09
C PRO A 505 7.45 33.70 -9.57
N GLU A 506 8.26 34.35 -10.40
CA GLU A 506 8.02 34.55 -11.83
C GLU A 506 8.17 33.27 -12.68
N GLU A 507 8.92 32.28 -12.19
CA GLU A 507 9.15 31.00 -12.88
C GLU A 507 8.15 29.91 -12.46
N LEU A 508 7.41 30.12 -11.35
CA LEU A 508 6.46 29.15 -10.83
C LEU A 508 5.10 29.23 -11.55
N PRO A 509 4.50 28.06 -11.90
CA PRO A 509 3.22 28.03 -12.60
C PRO A 509 2.07 28.47 -11.69
N PRO A 510 0.97 28.99 -12.27
CA PRO A 510 -0.16 29.49 -11.50
C PRO A 510 -0.98 28.39 -10.80
N ASP A 511 -1.32 27.24 -11.41
CA ASP A 511 -2.19 26.27 -10.71
C ASP A 511 -1.99 24.79 -11.11
N GLU A 512 -2.18 24.42 -12.39
CA GLU A 512 -2.38 23.01 -12.80
C GLU A 512 -1.14 22.08 -12.61
N TYR A 513 0.05 22.66 -12.42
CA TYR A 513 1.31 21.93 -12.22
C TYR A 513 1.94 22.15 -10.84
N ALA A 514 1.24 22.84 -9.93
CA ALA A 514 1.82 23.35 -8.70
C ALA A 514 2.35 22.26 -7.75
N HIS A 515 1.84 21.03 -7.81
CA HIS A 515 2.26 19.95 -6.90
C HIS A 515 3.71 19.51 -7.09
N ARG A 516 4.19 19.44 -8.34
CA ARG A 516 5.58 19.07 -8.63
C ARG A 516 6.53 20.15 -8.13
N ASP A 517 6.23 21.41 -8.40
CA ASP A 517 7.08 22.53 -8.00
C ASP A 517 7.03 22.78 -6.50
N LEU A 518 5.87 22.58 -5.84
CA LEU A 518 5.77 22.58 -4.38
C LEU A 518 6.67 21.50 -3.75
N THR A 519 6.80 20.33 -4.41
CA THR A 519 7.70 19.27 -3.94
C THR A 519 9.14 19.73 -3.91
N THR A 520 9.62 20.26 -5.04
CA THR A 520 10.98 20.78 -5.15
C THR A 520 11.21 21.96 -4.21
N LEU A 521 10.22 22.85 -4.06
CA LEU A 521 10.29 23.99 -3.15
C LEU A 521 10.48 23.55 -1.69
N VAL A 522 9.61 22.67 -1.19
CA VAL A 522 9.67 22.19 0.21
C VAL A 522 10.97 21.43 0.48
N GLU A 523 11.40 20.56 -0.45
CA GLU A 523 12.68 19.85 -0.31
C GLU A 523 13.86 20.82 -0.26
N TYR A 524 13.88 21.84 -1.13
CA TYR A 524 14.97 22.81 -1.19
C TYR A 524 15.04 23.68 0.07
N VAL A 525 13.89 24.14 0.56
CA VAL A 525 13.75 24.91 1.81
C VAL A 525 14.24 24.10 3.01
N ASP A 526 13.84 22.83 3.11
CA ASP A 526 14.26 21.93 4.19
C ASP A 526 15.78 21.64 4.16
N ARG A 527 16.31 21.27 2.99
CA ARG A 527 17.75 21.02 2.82
C ARG A 527 18.62 22.26 2.98
N SER A 528 18.04 23.45 2.84
CA SER A 528 18.72 24.73 3.10
C SER A 528 18.65 25.16 4.57
N GLY A 529 18.00 24.39 5.45
CA GLY A 529 17.92 24.68 6.88
C GLY A 529 16.98 25.83 7.26
N VAL A 530 16.10 26.27 6.35
CA VAL A 530 15.23 27.45 6.55
C VAL A 530 13.74 27.11 6.62
N LEU A 531 13.39 25.84 6.85
CA LEU A 531 12.01 25.38 6.89
C LEU A 531 11.16 26.01 8.00
N GLY A 532 11.73 26.20 9.21
CA GLY A 532 11.03 26.86 10.31
C GLY A 532 10.64 28.31 9.99
N PRO A 533 11.59 29.19 9.63
CA PRO A 533 11.30 30.55 9.16
C PRO A 533 10.32 30.59 7.98
N PHE A 534 10.45 29.67 7.03
CA PHE A 534 9.57 29.56 5.87
C PHE A 534 8.12 29.27 6.28
N LEU A 535 7.88 28.27 7.13
CA LEU A 535 6.54 27.95 7.64
C LEU A 535 5.98 29.06 8.52
N GLY A 536 6.83 29.75 9.29
CA GLY A 536 6.43 30.94 10.06
C GLY A 536 5.93 32.08 9.16
N ALA A 537 6.68 32.40 8.10
CA ALA A 537 6.30 33.42 7.12
C ALA A 537 5.06 33.00 6.31
N ALA A 538 4.95 31.72 5.93
CA ALA A 538 3.76 31.19 5.27
C ALA A 538 2.52 31.31 6.18
N ALA A 539 2.61 30.91 7.45
CA ALA A 539 1.49 31.08 8.39
C ALA A 539 1.09 32.55 8.58
N GLY A 540 2.05 33.49 8.52
CA GLY A 540 1.76 34.93 8.51
C GLY A 540 1.10 35.42 7.22
N ALA A 541 1.44 34.83 6.08
CA ALA A 541 0.87 35.13 4.77
C ALA A 541 -0.56 34.58 4.59
N TRP A 542 -0.88 33.45 5.22
CA TRP A 542 -2.19 32.80 5.23
C TRP A 542 -2.69 32.56 6.66
N PRO A 543 -3.00 33.64 7.41
CA PRO A 543 -3.34 33.55 8.82
C PRO A 543 -4.60 32.74 9.09
N ASP A 544 -5.49 32.58 8.10
CA ASP A 544 -6.74 31.82 8.20
C ASP A 544 -6.60 30.33 7.87
N SER A 545 -5.51 29.91 7.21
CA SER A 545 -5.30 28.50 6.85
C SER A 545 -4.85 27.67 8.06
N GLU A 546 -5.78 26.90 8.62
CA GLU A 546 -5.51 25.95 9.70
C GLU A 546 -4.44 24.89 9.30
N PRO A 547 -4.46 24.28 8.10
CA PRO A 547 -3.39 23.35 7.69
C PRO A 547 -1.99 23.97 7.74
N VAL A 548 -1.81 25.21 7.28
CA VAL A 548 -0.50 25.90 7.30
C VAL A 548 -0.04 26.18 8.73
N ARG A 549 -0.94 26.63 9.61
CA ARG A 549 -0.61 26.82 11.05
C ARG A 549 -0.21 25.50 11.70
N ARG A 550 -0.94 24.42 11.42
CA ARG A 550 -0.63 23.08 11.93
C ARG A 550 0.77 22.62 11.50
N ALA A 551 1.14 22.82 10.23
CA ALA A 551 2.48 22.48 9.74
C ALA A 551 3.58 23.29 10.45
N ARG A 552 3.37 24.60 10.66
CA ARG A 552 4.29 25.44 11.44
C ARG A 552 4.45 24.92 12.87
N ASP A 553 3.34 24.66 13.57
CA ASP A 553 3.36 24.28 14.98
C ASP A 553 3.98 22.89 15.18
N ALA A 554 3.62 21.94 14.32
CA ALA A 554 4.20 20.60 14.31
C ALA A 554 5.72 20.64 14.06
N PHE A 555 6.16 21.42 13.06
CA PHE A 555 7.59 21.57 12.79
C PHE A 555 8.31 22.28 13.93
N ALA A 556 7.71 23.32 14.53
CA ALA A 556 8.32 24.03 15.66
C ALA A 556 8.48 23.14 16.90
N ALA A 557 7.55 22.21 17.15
CA ALA A 557 7.70 21.20 18.21
C ALA A 557 8.86 20.25 17.92
N TRP A 558 8.93 19.76 16.68
CA TRP A 558 10.02 18.88 16.21
C TRP A 558 11.40 19.54 16.26
N ASP A 559 11.49 20.80 15.81
CA ASP A 559 12.73 21.57 15.76
C ASP A 559 13.24 21.87 17.18
N ARG A 560 12.35 22.29 18.07
CA ARG A 560 12.66 22.52 19.49
C ARG A 560 13.21 21.26 20.16
N ALA A 561 12.57 20.10 19.95
CA ALA A 561 13.03 18.85 20.55
C ALA A 561 14.47 18.49 20.09
N ASN A 562 14.81 18.75 18.83
CA ASN A 562 16.16 18.54 18.31
C ASN A 562 17.15 19.55 18.88
N ASP A 563 16.80 20.83 18.93
CA ASP A 563 17.66 21.88 19.47
C ASP A 563 17.94 21.66 20.96
N ASP A 564 16.92 21.31 21.74
CA ASP A 564 17.07 20.98 23.15
C ASP A 564 17.97 19.74 23.35
N LEU A 565 17.85 18.73 22.50
CA LEU A 565 18.67 17.51 22.56
C LEU A 565 20.14 17.82 22.26
N LEU A 566 20.41 18.54 21.17
CA LEU A 566 21.77 18.90 20.78
C LEU A 566 22.40 19.88 21.77
N GLY A 567 21.62 20.83 22.29
CA GLY A 567 22.04 21.76 23.33
C GLY A 567 22.44 21.05 24.61
N ALA A 568 21.60 20.13 25.10
CA ALA A 568 21.88 19.34 26.29
C ALA A 568 23.12 18.45 26.13
N LEU A 569 23.33 17.85 24.96
CA LEU A 569 24.56 17.11 24.65
C LEU A 569 25.79 18.04 24.62
N GLY A 570 25.66 19.23 24.06
CA GLY A 570 26.73 20.23 24.05
C GLY A 570 27.14 20.66 25.45
N ASP A 571 26.17 20.89 26.33
CA ASP A 571 26.43 21.21 27.74
C ASP A 571 27.11 20.05 28.48
N HIS A 572 26.71 18.81 28.20
CA HIS A 572 27.36 17.62 28.76
C HIS A 572 28.83 17.49 28.31
N LEU A 573 29.12 17.69 27.02
CA LEU A 573 30.50 17.67 26.52
C LEU A 573 31.35 18.80 27.10
N ARG A 574 30.75 19.95 27.45
CA ARG A 574 31.45 21.05 28.13
C ARG A 574 31.73 20.74 29.59
N SER A 575 30.84 20.03 30.29
CA SER A 575 31.02 19.70 31.71
C SER A 575 32.06 18.61 31.98
N ASP A 576 32.33 17.75 31.01
CA ASP A 576 33.31 16.66 31.12
C ASP A 576 34.77 17.12 30.88
N ARG A 577 34.98 18.40 30.54
CA ARG A 577 36.30 19.05 30.36
C ARG A 577 36.78 19.68 31.65
#